data_AF-M5S6E3-F1
#
_entry.id   AF-M5S6E3-F1
#
_cell.length_a   1.000
_cell.length_b   1.000
_cell.length_c   1.000
_cell.angle_alpha   90.00
_cell.angle_beta   90.00
_cell.angle_gamma   90.00
#
_symmetry.space_group_name_H-M   'P 1'
#
loop_
_entity.id
_entity.type
_entity.pdbx_description
1 polymer ?
#
loop_
_entity_poly.entity_id
_entity_poly.type
_entity_poly.pdbx_seq_one_letter_code
_entity_poly.pdbx_strand_id
1 'polypeptide(L)'
;MDASTLTFHLHEDRCFVGQLNWIRDETQLRFSGADELQHFDTFRNKHLPCISTTPEQLAEFADALNLLDVWTWRDQYRSEDCGTIVDDGYNWRFTAQLGDLRCKSAGYNAVPSFADPQKTSVDNSGRYGLLIASFCDVFRIRIPGYNC
;
A
#
# COMPACT_ATOMS: atom_id res chain seq x y z
N MET A 1 -14.53 -16.13 4.36
CA MET A 1 -13.33 -16.12 3.50
C MET A 1 -12.14 -16.23 4.43
N ASP A 2 -11.19 -17.12 4.16
CA ASP A 2 -10.06 -17.35 5.08
C ASP A 2 -8.95 -16.33 4.83
N ALA A 3 -8.85 -15.33 5.72
CA ALA A 3 -7.88 -14.24 5.63
C ALA A 3 -6.42 -14.69 5.77
N SER A 4 -6.15 -15.90 6.29
CA SER A 4 -4.78 -16.43 6.41
C SER A 4 -4.11 -16.63 5.04
N THR A 5 -4.92 -16.79 3.98
CA THR A 5 -4.46 -16.91 2.59
C THR A 5 -4.14 -15.56 1.93
N LEU A 6 -4.36 -14.44 2.62
CA LEU A 6 -4.11 -13.10 2.09
C LEU A 6 -2.63 -12.91 1.78
N THR A 7 -2.31 -12.71 0.51
CA THR A 7 -0.98 -12.27 0.07
C THR A 7 -1.10 -10.89 -0.54
N PHE A 8 -0.06 -10.07 -0.36
CA PHE A 8 -0.04 -8.74 -0.96
C PHE A 8 1.38 -8.22 -1.14
N HIS A 9 1.52 -7.29 -2.07
CA HIS A 9 2.73 -6.53 -2.29
C HIS A 9 2.35 -5.07 -2.49
N LEU A 10 2.84 -4.23 -1.60
CA LEU A 10 2.70 -2.79 -1.60
C LEU A 10 4.06 -2.18 -1.92
N HIS A 11 4.10 -1.35 -2.95
CA HIS A 11 5.28 -0.64 -3.39
C HIS A 11 4.94 0.84 -3.56
N GLU A 12 5.76 1.71 -2.99
CA GLU A 12 5.74 3.14 -3.27
C GLU A 12 7.14 3.62 -3.59
N ASP A 13 7.24 4.46 -4.60
CA ASP A 13 8.44 5.19 -4.95
C ASP A 13 8.09 6.67 -4.85
N ARG A 14 8.71 7.32 -3.88
CA ARG A 14 8.50 8.72 -3.55
C ARG A 14 9.76 9.46 -3.91
N CYS A 15 9.65 10.35 -4.91
CA CYS A 15 10.77 11.20 -5.27
C CYS A 15 11.29 11.91 -4.01
N PHE A 16 12.58 11.79 -3.75
CA PHE A 16 13.30 12.36 -2.59
C PHE A 16 13.06 11.73 -1.20
N VAL A 17 12.07 10.84 -1.02
CA VAL A 17 11.80 10.17 0.28
C VAL A 17 12.23 8.70 0.28
N GLY A 18 12.44 8.12 -0.91
CA GLY A 18 12.92 6.76 -1.08
C GLY A 18 11.81 5.77 -1.43
N GLN A 19 12.17 4.48 -1.37
CA GLN A 19 11.29 3.39 -1.81
C GLN A 19 10.75 2.61 -0.62
N LEU A 20 9.44 2.41 -0.59
CA LEU A 20 8.75 1.55 0.36
C LEU A 20 8.34 0.27 -0.36
N ASN A 21 8.74 -0.89 0.17
CA ASN A 21 8.41 -2.17 -0.43
C ASN A 21 8.03 -3.16 0.67
N TRP A 22 6.75 -3.49 0.77
CA TRP A 22 6.19 -4.41 1.75
C TRP A 22 5.57 -5.61 1.05
N ILE A 23 6.05 -6.81 1.37
CA ILE A 23 5.60 -8.06 0.76
C ILE A 23 5.11 -8.99 1.85
N ARG A 24 3.85 -9.37 1.78
CA ARG A 24 3.27 -10.47 2.55
C ARG A 24 3.11 -11.69 1.63
N ASP A 25 3.92 -12.73 1.87
CA ASP A 25 3.72 -14.08 1.31
C ASP A 25 3.00 -14.98 2.31
N GLU A 26 2.62 -16.22 1.98
CA GLU A 26 1.87 -17.14 2.87
C GLU A 26 2.39 -17.29 4.32
N THR A 27 3.63 -16.90 4.60
CA THR A 27 4.31 -17.13 5.87
C THR A 27 4.71 -15.86 6.62
N GLN A 28 4.98 -14.74 5.95
CA GLN A 28 5.60 -13.58 6.57
C GLN A 28 5.34 -12.25 5.84
N LEU A 29 5.36 -11.15 6.62
CA LEU A 29 5.44 -9.79 6.11
C LEU A 29 6.90 -9.31 6.15
N ARG A 30 7.41 -8.85 5.01
CA ARG A 30 8.80 -8.42 4.81
C ARG A 30 8.86 -7.01 4.24
N PHE A 31 9.88 -6.25 4.66
CA PHE A 31 10.23 -4.96 4.08
C PHE A 31 11.50 -5.07 3.23
N SER A 32 11.58 -4.32 2.11
CA SER A 32 12.82 -4.16 1.33
C SER A 32 12.87 -2.80 0.61
N GLY A 33 13.05 -1.70 1.34
CA GLY A 33 13.21 -0.35 0.77
C GLY A 33 14.66 0.14 0.69
N ALA A 34 14.90 1.14 -0.18
CA ALA A 34 16.18 1.86 -0.29
C ALA A 34 16.07 3.26 0.34
N ASP A 35 16.99 3.52 1.29
CA ASP A 35 17.34 4.73 2.06
C ASP A 35 16.31 5.84 2.35
N GLU A 36 15.86 5.84 3.62
CA GLU A 36 15.99 6.92 4.62
C GLU A 36 15.55 6.42 6.02
N LEU A 37 14.96 5.21 6.09
CA LEU A 37 14.65 4.55 7.36
C LEU A 37 15.89 4.24 8.23
N GLN A 38 17.12 4.33 7.67
CA GLN A 38 18.37 4.18 8.43
C GLN A 38 18.66 5.33 9.40
N HIS A 39 17.98 6.49 9.26
CA HIS A 39 18.19 7.66 10.13
C HIS A 39 17.27 7.71 11.35
N PHE A 40 16.39 6.72 11.53
CA PHE A 40 15.50 6.66 12.68
C PHE A 40 15.97 5.59 13.66
N ASP A 41 16.27 6.00 14.90
CA ASP A 41 16.89 5.16 15.94
C ASP A 41 16.11 3.86 16.26
N THR A 42 14.86 3.72 15.83
CA THR A 42 14.07 2.48 15.93
C THR A 42 14.42 1.40 14.92
N PHE A 43 15.09 1.72 13.81
CA PHE A 43 15.50 0.76 12.77
C PHE A 43 17.00 0.48 12.78
N ARG A 44 17.72 0.99 13.78
CA ARG A 44 19.18 1.06 13.78
C ARG A 44 19.91 -0.26 14.06
N ASN A 45 19.21 -1.39 14.11
CA ASN A 45 19.85 -2.69 14.29
C ASN A 45 19.03 -3.84 13.70
N LYS A 46 19.74 -4.67 12.92
CA LYS A 46 19.40 -6.04 12.47
C LYS A 46 18.54 -6.15 11.21
N HIS A 47 18.95 -7.11 10.37
CA HIS A 47 18.20 -7.86 9.37
C HIS A 47 16.76 -7.42 9.13
N LEU A 48 16.42 -7.14 7.85
CA LEU A 48 15.07 -6.85 7.34
C LEU A 48 13.97 -7.40 8.28
N PRO A 49 13.13 -6.56 8.92
CA PRO A 49 12.19 -7.04 9.91
C PRO A 49 11.20 -7.97 9.23
N CYS A 50 11.36 -9.27 9.43
CA CYS A 50 10.30 -10.23 9.25
C CYS A 50 9.33 -9.98 10.40
N ILE A 51 8.17 -9.40 10.08
CA ILE A 51 7.11 -9.13 11.05
C ILE A 51 6.18 -10.34 10.99
N SER A 52 6.05 -11.04 12.13
CA SER A 52 5.04 -12.09 12.26
C SER A 52 3.65 -11.43 12.21
N THR A 53 2.80 -11.91 11.30
CA THR A 53 1.41 -11.48 11.19
C THR A 53 0.51 -12.42 11.99
N THR A 54 -0.42 -11.87 12.76
CA THR A 54 -1.45 -12.66 13.44
C THR A 54 -2.67 -12.88 12.51
N PRO A 55 -3.46 -13.96 12.71
CA PRO A 55 -4.71 -14.15 11.97
C PRO A 55 -5.67 -12.96 12.09
N GLU A 56 -5.74 -12.31 13.25
CA GLU A 56 -6.57 -11.14 13.51
C GLU A 56 -6.15 -9.95 12.66
N GLN A 57 -4.84 -9.67 12.57
CA GLN A 57 -4.32 -8.61 11.69
C GLN A 57 -4.61 -8.89 10.22
N LEU A 58 -4.51 -10.15 9.78
CA LEU A 58 -4.82 -10.50 8.41
C LEU A 58 -6.32 -10.35 8.11
N ALA A 59 -7.19 -10.72 9.06
CA ALA A 59 -8.64 -10.52 8.94
C ALA A 59 -9.00 -9.03 8.89
N GLU A 60 -8.46 -8.23 9.79
CA GLU A 60 -8.69 -6.78 9.84
C GLU A 60 -8.20 -6.08 8.56
N PHE A 61 -7.03 -6.48 8.05
CA PHE A 61 -6.55 -5.93 6.79
C PHE A 61 -7.40 -6.38 5.61
N ALA A 62 -7.85 -7.64 5.57
CA ALA A 62 -8.78 -8.11 4.53
C ALA A 62 -10.10 -7.32 4.53
N ASP A 63 -10.64 -7.00 5.70
CA ASP A 63 -11.83 -6.16 5.85
C ASP A 63 -11.59 -4.73 5.34
N ALA A 64 -10.42 -4.16 5.61
CA ALA A 64 -10.01 -2.87 5.03
C ALA A 64 -9.93 -2.92 3.50
N LEU A 65 -9.38 -3.99 2.92
CA LEU A 65 -9.34 -4.18 1.45
C LEU A 65 -10.74 -4.24 0.84
N ASN A 66 -11.67 -4.94 1.51
CA ASN A 66 -13.07 -5.03 1.08
C ASN A 66 -13.77 -3.67 1.17
N LEU A 67 -13.57 -2.92 2.26
CA LEU A 67 -14.15 -1.59 2.45
C LEU A 67 -13.66 -0.58 1.40
N LEU A 68 -12.37 -0.67 1.06
CA LEU A 68 -11.73 0.16 0.03
C LEU A 68 -12.05 -0.32 -1.41
N ASP A 69 -12.82 -1.39 -1.55
CA ASP A 69 -13.22 -2.01 -2.81
C ASP A 69 -12.02 -2.31 -3.72
N VAL A 70 -10.92 -2.79 -3.13
CA VAL A 70 -9.62 -2.94 -3.82
C VAL A 70 -9.68 -3.92 -4.98
N TRP A 71 -10.56 -4.92 -4.88
CA TRP A 71 -10.77 -5.95 -5.89
C TRP A 71 -11.39 -5.42 -7.18
N THR A 72 -12.01 -4.24 -7.13
CA THR A 72 -12.56 -3.59 -8.31
C THR A 72 -11.64 -2.50 -8.82
N TRP A 73 -10.45 -2.26 -8.28
CA TRP A 73 -9.60 -1.19 -8.77
C TRP A 73 -9.09 -1.47 -10.19
N ARG A 74 -8.90 -0.40 -10.99
CA ARG A 74 -8.25 -0.46 -12.31
C ARG A 74 -6.78 -0.83 -12.20
N ASP A 75 -6.25 -1.38 -13.28
CA ASP A 75 -4.83 -1.70 -13.40
C ASP A 75 -3.90 -0.48 -13.30
N GLN A 76 -4.34 0.67 -13.84
CA GLN A 76 -3.53 1.89 -13.85
C GLN A 76 -4.36 3.16 -13.69
N TYR A 77 -3.90 4.06 -12.81
CA TYR A 77 -4.41 5.42 -12.62
C TYR A 77 -3.35 6.44 -13.05
N ARG A 78 -3.79 7.49 -13.73
CA ARG A 78 -2.92 8.53 -14.29
C ARG A 78 -3.50 9.91 -14.05
N SER A 79 -2.65 10.88 -13.69
CA SER A 79 -3.09 12.27 -13.48
C SER A 79 -3.81 12.85 -14.71
N GLU A 80 -3.44 12.38 -15.89
CA GLU A 80 -3.97 12.75 -17.19
C GLU A 80 -5.46 12.40 -17.34
N ASP A 81 -5.94 11.39 -16.62
CA ASP A 81 -7.37 11.04 -16.58
C ASP A 81 -8.21 12.19 -15.97
N CYS A 82 -7.58 13.07 -15.18
CA CYS A 82 -8.19 14.27 -14.60
C CYS A 82 -7.91 15.54 -15.43
N GLY A 83 -7.32 15.42 -16.63
CA GLY A 83 -6.98 16.57 -17.48
C GLY A 83 -5.83 17.43 -16.93
N THR A 84 -5.02 16.89 -16.03
CA THR A 84 -3.84 17.55 -15.46
C THR A 84 -2.61 16.67 -15.63
N ILE A 85 -1.42 17.27 -15.55
CA ILE A 85 -0.15 16.55 -15.54
C ILE A 85 0.57 16.95 -14.25
N VAL A 86 0.86 15.95 -13.41
CA VAL A 86 1.68 16.13 -12.21
C VAL A 86 2.95 15.33 -12.44
N ASP A 87 4.12 15.99 -12.30
CA ASP A 87 5.45 15.40 -12.52
C ASP A 87 6.30 15.52 -11.25
N ASP A 88 5.80 15.04 -10.12
CA ASP A 88 6.55 15.02 -8.86
C ASP A 88 7.33 13.70 -8.64
N GLY A 89 7.20 12.75 -9.57
CA GLY A 89 7.85 11.45 -9.54
C GLY A 89 7.22 10.40 -8.62
N TYR A 90 6.09 10.68 -7.98
CA TYR A 90 5.40 9.70 -7.13
C TYR A 90 4.75 8.58 -7.95
N ASN A 91 5.08 7.34 -7.59
CA ASN A 91 4.42 6.18 -8.16
C ASN A 91 4.18 5.10 -7.11
N TRP A 92 3.10 4.36 -7.30
CA TRP A 92 2.74 3.27 -6.41
C TRP A 92 2.26 2.05 -7.19
N ARG A 93 2.39 0.88 -6.56
CA ARG A 93 1.85 -0.39 -7.04
C ARG A 93 1.32 -1.18 -5.86
N PHE A 94 0.13 -1.75 -6.04
CA PHE A 94 -0.47 -2.65 -5.08
C PHE A 94 -0.94 -3.91 -5.80
N THR A 95 -0.52 -5.05 -5.28
CA THR A 95 -1.08 -6.34 -5.69
C THR A 95 -1.57 -7.08 -4.46
N ALA A 96 -2.69 -7.76 -4.58
CA ALA A 96 -3.22 -8.59 -3.50
C ALA A 96 -3.99 -9.78 -4.06
N GLN A 97 -4.01 -10.86 -3.28
CA GLN A 97 -4.81 -12.03 -3.56
C GLN A 97 -5.41 -12.58 -2.26
N LEU A 98 -6.71 -12.88 -2.29
CA LEU A 98 -7.45 -13.51 -1.20
C LEU A 98 -8.44 -14.52 -1.78
N GLY A 99 -8.10 -15.81 -1.70
CA GLY A 99 -8.81 -16.85 -2.45
C GLY A 99 -8.80 -16.56 -3.96
N ASP A 100 -9.99 -16.40 -4.54
CA ASP A 100 -10.20 -16.08 -5.96
C ASP A 100 -10.15 -14.57 -6.27
N LEU A 101 -10.21 -13.71 -5.24
CA LEU A 101 -10.14 -12.26 -5.41
C LEU A 101 -8.71 -11.83 -5.68
N ARG A 102 -8.53 -10.95 -6.68
CA ARG A 102 -7.22 -10.45 -7.10
C ARG A 102 -7.29 -8.96 -7.39
N CYS A 103 -6.24 -8.25 -7.01
CA CYS A 103 -6.00 -6.86 -7.37
C CYS A 103 -4.59 -6.73 -7.92
N LYS A 104 -4.44 -5.94 -8.98
CA LYS A 104 -3.14 -5.49 -9.50
C LYS A 104 -3.29 -4.08 -10.02
N SER A 105 -3.05 -3.10 -9.17
CA SER A 105 -3.20 -1.69 -9.49
C SER A 105 -1.90 -0.93 -9.35
N ALA A 106 -1.76 0.13 -10.12
CA ALA A 106 -0.68 1.07 -10.01
C ALA A 106 -1.16 2.49 -10.29
N GLY A 107 -0.41 3.48 -9.83
CA GLY A 107 -0.68 4.88 -10.15
C GLY A 107 0.58 5.69 -10.31
N TYR A 108 0.48 6.73 -11.13
CA TYR A 108 1.51 7.75 -11.31
C TYR A 108 0.88 9.10 -10.99
N ASN A 109 1.25 9.67 -9.84
CA ASN A 109 0.70 10.92 -9.31
C ASN A 109 -0.83 10.96 -9.26
N ALA A 110 -1.42 9.78 -9.05
CA ALA A 110 -2.84 9.55 -9.16
C ALA A 110 -3.24 8.30 -8.39
N VAL A 111 -4.44 8.30 -7.83
CA VAL A 111 -4.98 7.26 -6.96
C VAL A 111 -6.45 6.97 -7.32
N PRO A 112 -7.03 5.85 -6.86
CA PRO A 112 -8.47 5.61 -7.00
C PRO A 112 -9.27 6.62 -6.17
N SER A 113 -10.34 7.16 -6.74
CA SER A 113 -11.19 8.16 -6.07
C SER A 113 -12.08 7.54 -4.99
N PHE A 114 -12.48 8.34 -3.99
CA PHE A 114 -13.41 7.87 -2.97
C PHE A 114 -14.80 7.56 -3.49
N ALA A 115 -15.34 8.44 -4.35
CA ALA A 115 -16.70 8.31 -4.86
C ALA A 115 -16.86 7.07 -5.76
N ASP A 116 -15.80 6.74 -6.51
CA ASP A 116 -15.80 5.63 -7.46
C ASP A 116 -14.37 5.07 -7.61
N PRO A 117 -14.12 3.81 -7.21
CA PRO A 117 -12.79 3.20 -7.35
C PRO A 117 -12.34 3.10 -8.81
N GLN A 118 -13.24 3.14 -9.80
CA GLN A 118 -12.89 3.13 -11.22
C GLN A 118 -12.41 4.50 -11.76
N LYS A 119 -12.54 5.57 -10.96
CA LYS A 119 -12.14 6.92 -11.35
C LYS A 119 -10.83 7.33 -10.70
N THR A 120 -10.09 8.15 -11.43
CA THR A 120 -8.83 8.71 -10.96
C THR A 120 -9.09 9.94 -10.10
N SER A 121 -8.29 10.08 -9.04
CA SER A 121 -8.12 11.30 -8.25
C SER A 121 -6.64 11.66 -8.20
N VAL A 122 -6.34 12.95 -8.12
CA VAL A 122 -4.97 13.49 -7.98
C VAL A 122 -4.70 14.07 -6.60
N ASP A 123 -5.66 13.96 -5.68
CA ASP A 123 -5.42 14.30 -4.28
C ASP A 123 -4.65 13.19 -3.56
N ASN A 124 -3.73 13.57 -2.67
CA ASN A 124 -2.97 12.62 -1.82
C ASN A 124 -3.86 11.84 -0.84
N SER A 125 -5.17 12.03 -0.90
CA SER A 125 -6.14 11.55 0.09
C SER A 125 -7.01 10.41 -0.42
N GLY A 126 -6.99 10.03 -1.70
CA GLY A 126 -7.88 8.99 -2.24
C GLY A 126 -7.75 7.60 -1.58
N ARG A 127 -8.44 6.59 -2.15
CA ARG A 127 -8.54 5.25 -1.52
C ARG A 127 -7.19 4.59 -1.25
N TYR A 128 -6.18 4.90 -2.06
CA TYR A 128 -4.81 4.42 -1.83
C TYR A 128 -4.20 4.98 -0.53
N GLY A 129 -4.43 6.26 -0.20
CA GLY A 129 -3.97 6.82 1.06
C GLY A 129 -4.56 6.10 2.28
N LEU A 130 -5.86 5.75 2.22
CA LEU A 130 -6.49 4.95 3.27
C LEU A 130 -5.99 3.50 3.32
N LEU A 131 -5.63 2.90 2.18
CA LEU A 131 -4.99 1.59 2.14
C LEU A 131 -3.70 1.61 2.96
N ILE A 132 -2.86 2.63 2.74
CA ILE A 132 -1.59 2.76 3.48
C ILE A 132 -1.83 3.04 4.95
N ALA A 133 -2.76 3.94 5.29
CA ALA A 133 -3.11 4.21 6.69
C ALA A 133 -3.60 2.94 7.41
N SER A 134 -4.47 2.17 6.79
CA SER A 134 -4.98 0.90 7.34
C SER A 134 -3.88 -0.14 7.49
N PHE A 135 -2.99 -0.26 6.49
CA PHE A 135 -1.81 -1.12 6.58
C PHE A 135 -0.93 -0.76 7.78
N CYS A 136 -0.61 0.52 7.93
CA CYS A 136 0.21 1.01 9.03
C CYS A 136 -0.43 0.74 10.40
N ASP A 137 -1.73 1.01 10.55
CA ASP A 137 -2.45 0.81 11.81
C ASP A 137 -2.51 -0.68 12.19
N VAL A 138 -2.99 -1.53 11.28
CA VAL A 138 -3.17 -2.97 11.51
C VAL A 138 -1.86 -3.67 11.83
N PHE A 139 -0.81 -3.38 11.05
CA PHE A 139 0.51 -4.01 11.25
C PHE A 139 1.42 -3.23 12.20
N ARG A 140 0.94 -2.13 12.79
CA ARG A 140 1.66 -1.25 13.72
C ARG A 140 2.99 -0.76 13.15
N ILE A 141 2.97 -0.40 11.87
CA ILE A 141 4.13 0.10 11.12
C ILE A 141 4.04 1.62 11.10
N ARG A 142 5.18 2.29 11.37
CA ARG A 142 5.30 3.74 11.22
C ARG A 142 6.07 4.05 9.95
N ILE A 143 5.45 4.80 9.04
CA ILE A 143 6.06 5.26 7.80
C ILE A 143 6.11 6.79 7.82
N PRO A 144 7.30 7.42 7.72
CA PRO A 144 7.41 8.87 7.62
C PRO A 144 6.56 9.44 6.47
N GLY A 145 5.87 10.55 6.73
CA GLY A 145 4.97 11.19 5.76
C GLY A 145 3.57 10.60 5.69
N TYR A 146 3.27 9.56 6.49
CA TYR A 146 1.91 9.16 6.82
C TYR A 146 1.60 9.49 8.28
N ASN A 147 0.44 10.07 8.55
CA ASN A 147 -0.07 10.25 9.91
C ASN A 147 -0.70 8.93 10.37
N CYS A 148 0.16 7.97 10.75
CA CYS A 148 -0.20 6.66 11.28
C CYS A 148 0.61 6.35 12.53
#